data_AF-A0A6N7XHC1-F1
#
_entry.id   AF-A0A6N7XHC1-F1
#
_cell.length_a   1.000
_cell.length_b   1.000
_cell.length_c   1.000
_cell.angle_alpha   90.00
_cell.angle_beta   90.00
_cell.angle_gamma   90.00
#
_symmetry.space_group_name_H-M   'P 1'
#
loop_
_entity.id
_entity.type
_entity.pdbx_description
1 polymer ?
#
loop_
_entity_poly.entity_id
_entity_poly.type
_entity_poly.pdbx_seq_one_letter_code
_entity_poly.pdbx_strand_id
1 'polypeptide(L)' 'MRDFDKISIQEMSKDDMLLIIEALEYTGKNTKIDDFISLKDSIVEELSFLVEMDEKDFLEHIKK' A
#
# COMPACT_ATOMS: atom_id res chain seq x y z
N MET A 1 -17.85 -8.68 -16.36
CA MET A 1 -16.75 -7.80 -15.92
C MET A 1 -16.46 -8.29 -14.53
N ARG A 2 -15.26 -8.87 -14.28
CA ARG A 2 -14.95 -9.48 -12.98
C ARG A 2 -15.35 -8.49 -11.91
N ASP A 3 -16.25 -8.92 -11.03
CA ASP A 3 -16.48 -8.29 -9.74
C ASP A 3 -15.10 -8.25 -9.09
N PHE A 4 -14.38 -7.14 -9.31
CA PHE A 4 -13.50 -6.63 -8.28
C PHE A 4 -14.48 -6.45 -7.15
N ASP A 5 -14.52 -7.45 -6.26
CA ASP A 5 -14.88 -7.25 -4.87
C ASP A 5 -14.36 -5.86 -4.58
N LYS A 6 -15.29 -4.91 -4.42
CA LYS A 6 -14.94 -3.64 -3.84
C LYS A 6 -14.28 -4.08 -2.56
N ILE A 7 -12.95 -4.06 -2.53
CA ILE A 7 -12.20 -3.95 -1.29
C ILE A 7 -12.76 -2.65 -0.78
N SER A 8 -13.81 -2.76 0.02
CA SER A 8 -14.39 -1.63 0.66
C SER A 8 -13.25 -1.20 1.55
N ILE A 9 -12.52 -0.16 1.15
CA ILE A 9 -11.42 0.40 1.92
C ILE A 9 -11.90 0.79 3.33
N GLN A 10 -13.23 0.76 3.59
CA GLN A 10 -13.84 0.78 4.91
C GLN A 10 -13.50 -0.43 5.82
N GLU A 11 -12.86 -1.50 5.36
CA GLU A 11 -12.58 -2.71 6.17
C GLU A 11 -11.10 -3.03 6.41
N MET A 12 -10.15 -2.37 5.74
CA MET A 12 -8.73 -2.62 6.00
C MET A 12 -8.24 -1.69 7.12
N SER A 13 -7.70 -2.27 8.20
CA SER A 13 -7.13 -1.47 9.27
C SER A 13 -5.82 -0.82 8.80
N LYS A 14 -5.44 0.28 9.45
CA LYS A 14 -4.16 0.94 9.21
C LYS A 14 -2.97 0.00 9.43
N ASP A 15 -3.07 -0.90 10.39
CA ASP A 15 -2.06 -1.90 10.69
C ASP A 15 -1.93 -2.93 9.55
N ASP A 16 -3.06 -3.37 8.98
CA ASP A 16 -3.06 -4.31 7.84
C ASP A 16 -2.47 -3.65 6.59
N MET A 17 -2.81 -2.39 6.32
CA MET A 17 -2.20 -1.62 5.22
C MET A 17 -0.69 -1.49 5.40
N LEU A 18 -0.24 -1.13 6.61
CA LEU A 18 1.17 -1.00 6.93
C LEU A 18 1.89 -2.35 6.74
N LEU A 19 1.30 -3.44 7.23
CA LEU A 19 1.85 -4.79 7.08
C LEU A 19 2.05 -5.17 5.62
N ILE A 20 1.08 -4.88 4.75
CA ILE A 20 1.18 -5.17 3.30
C ILE A 20 2.33 -4.37 2.69
N ILE A 21 2.41 -3.06 2.95
CA ILE A 21 3.45 -2.18 2.43
C ILE A 21 4.84 -2.66 2.87
N GLU A 22 5.01 -2.98 4.16
CA GLU A 22 6.27 -3.48 4.70
C GLU A 22 6.64 -4.86 4.16
N ALA A 23 5.66 -5.76 3.97
CA ALA A 23 5.88 -7.08 3.40
C ALA A 23 6.36 -7.00 1.94
N LEU A 24 5.78 -6.10 1.13
CA LEU A 24 6.19 -5.87 -0.24
C LEU A 24 7.60 -5.26 -0.29
N GLU A 25 7.89 -4.26 0.54
CA GLU A 25 9.22 -3.65 0.63
C GLU A 25 10.27 -4.67 1.07
N TYR A 26 9.98 -5.45 2.12
CA TYR A 26 10.85 -6.51 2.61
C TYR A 26 11.10 -7.56 1.52
N THR A 27 10.04 -8.04 0.86
CA THR A 27 10.17 -9.07 -0.17
C THR A 27 11.00 -8.57 -1.35
N GLY A 28 10.72 -7.38 -1.87
CA GLY A 28 11.47 -6.80 -2.98
C GLY A 28 12.95 -6.63 -2.65
N LYS A 29 13.27 -6.11 -1.46
CA LYS A 29 14.68 -5.94 -1.00
C LYS A 29 15.42 -7.27 -0.82
N ASN A 30 14.76 -8.30 -0.28
CA ASN A 30 15.41 -9.58 0.02
C ASN A 30 15.49 -10.52 -1.19
N THR A 31 14.50 -10.49 -2.08
CA THR A 31 14.46 -11.32 -3.29
C THR A 31 15.12 -10.66 -4.50
N LYS A 32 15.31 -9.33 -4.45
CA LYS A 32 15.77 -8.49 -5.58
C LYS A 32 14.83 -8.54 -6.79
N ILE A 33 13.54 -8.77 -6.54
CA ILE A 33 12.49 -8.72 -7.54
C ILE A 33 11.84 -7.34 -7.44
N ASP A 34 12.12 -6.49 -8.42
CA ASP A 34 11.68 -5.09 -8.43
C ASP A 34 10.15 -4.96 -8.53
N ASP A 35 9.46 -5.95 -9.10
CA ASP A 35 8.00 -5.97 -9.22
C ASP A 35 7.29 -5.77 -7.87
N PHE A 36 7.86 -6.26 -6.76
CA PHE A 36 7.29 -6.04 -5.42
C PHE A 36 7.44 -4.59 -4.97
N ILE A 37 8.56 -3.93 -5.31
CA ILE A 37 8.77 -2.52 -5.01
C ILE A 37 7.83 -1.67 -5.85
N SER A 38 7.72 -1.96 -7.15
CA SER A 38 6.79 -1.26 -8.05
C SER A 38 5.33 -1.42 -7.61
N LEU A 39 4.93 -2.60 -7.15
CA LEU A 39 3.59 -2.82 -6.60
C LEU A 39 3.37 -2.03 -5.31
N LYS A 40 4.36 -2.01 -4.40
CA LYS A 40 4.31 -1.18 -3.18
C LYS A 40 4.15 0.30 -3.52
N ASP A 41 4.92 0.81 -4.47
CA ASP A 41 4.86 2.21 -4.91
C ASP A 41 3.47 2.54 -5.50
N SER A 42 2.95 1.68 -6.37
CA SER A 42 1.61 1.86 -6.97
C SER A 42 0.50 1.88 -5.91
N ILE A 43 0.57 0.99 -4.91
CA ILE A 43 -0.40 0.96 -3.81
C ILE A 43 -0.34 2.24 -2.97
N VAL A 44 0.87 2.73 -2.67
CA VAL A 44 1.04 3.97 -1.89
C VAL A 44 0.48 5.17 -2.66
N GLU A 45 0.77 5.28 -3.96
CA GLU A 45 0.24 6.34 -4.83
C GLU A 45 -1.29 6.32 -4.89
N GLU A 46 -1.91 5.16 -5.13
CA GLU A 46 -3.37 5.03 -5.21
C GLU A 46 -4.04 5.36 -3.87
N LEU A 47 -3.50 4.85 -2.76
CA LEU A 47 -4.08 5.09 -1.44
C LEU A 47 -3.91 6.55 -0.99
N SER A 48 -2.75 7.16 -1.24
CA SER A 48 -2.50 8.56 -0.91
C SER A 48 -3.41 9.48 -1.72
N PHE A 49 -3.63 9.16 -3.01
CA PHE A 49 -4.59 9.85 -3.86
C PHE A 49 -6.02 9.76 -3.32
N LEU A 50 -6.46 8.58 -2.87
CA LEU A 50 -7.81 8.37 -2.33
C LEU A 50 -8.08 9.15 -1.05
N VAL A 51 -7.05 9.41 -0.24
CA VAL A 51 -7.18 10.20 1.01
C VAL A 51 -6.76 11.67 0.83
N GLU A 52 -6.52 12.11 -0.40
CA GLU A 52 -6.07 13.47 -0.75
C GLU A 52 -4.84 13.93 0.06
N MET A 53 -3.89 13.01 0.23
CA MET A 53 -2.66 13.24 1.01
C MET A 53 -1.43 12.95 0.14
N ASP A 54 -0.36 13.71 0.33
CA ASP A 54 0.93 13.38 -0.29
C ASP A 54 1.42 12.02 0.21
N GLU A 55 2.09 11.23 -0.64
CA GLU A 55 2.57 9.88 -0.30
C GLU A 55 3.40 9.84 0.99
N LYS A 56 4.24 10.86 1.20
CA LYS A 56 5.08 10.95 2.39
C LYS A 56 4.23 11.13 3.65
N ASP A 57 3.26 12.05 3.60
CA ASP A 57 2.38 12.33 4.72
C ASP A 57 1.45 11.15 4.99
N PHE A 58 1.03 10.44 3.94
CA PHE A 58 0.27 9.19 4.04
C PHE A 58 1.08 8.11 4.75
N LEU A 59 2.33 7.88 4.33
CA LEU A 59 3.24 6.92 4.96
C LEU A 59 3.51 7.26 6.42
N GLU A 60 3.68 8.55 6.76
CA GLU A 60 3.80 9.00 8.15
C GLU A 60 2.49 8.79 8.93
N HIS A 61 1.35 9.05 8.30
CA HIS A 61 0.04 8.86 8.89
C HIS A 61 -0.20 7.38 9.23
N ILE A 62 0.13 6.44 8.35
CA ILE A 62 -0.10 5.00 8.60
C ILE A 62 0.93 4.36 9.54
N LYS A 63 2.09 4.97 9.75
CA LYS A 63 3.12 4.48 10.69
C LYS A 63 2.91 4.91 12.15
N LYS A 64 2.09 5.93 12.38
CA LYS A 64 1.90 6.57 13.69
C LYS A 64 0.93 5.83 14.61
#